data_AF-A0AAJ0M1P1-F1
#
_entry.id   AF-A0AAJ0M1P1-F1
#
_cell.length_a   1.000
_cell.length_b   1.000
_cell.length_c   1.000
_cell.angle_alpha   90.00
_cell.angle_beta   90.00
_cell.angle_gamma   90.00
#
_symmetry.space_group_name_H-M   'P 1'
#
loop_
_entity.id
_entity.type
_entity.pdbx_description
1 polymer ?
#
loop_
_entity_poly.entity_id
_entity_poly.type
_entity_poly.pdbx_seq_one_letter_code
_entity_poly.pdbx_strand_id
1 'polypeptide(L)'
;MVNLAEIGAKLTAGRQPGQELSPTARAAIIGAVAAGASQSAIARAFRIDRTAVYRILQRFESSTTVESKPRTGRPEILIYREKRYILQLAKRRP
;
A
#
# COMPACT_ATOMS: atom_id res chain seq x y z
N MET A 1 -20.94 -0.79 -18.05
CA MET A 1 -20.75 0.29 -17.07
C MET A 1 -19.95 -0.29 -15.91
N VAL A 2 -18.81 0.30 -15.55
CA VAL A 2 -17.93 -0.25 -14.51
C VAL A 2 -18.53 0.06 -13.13
N ASN A 3 -18.69 -0.94 -12.27
CA ASN A 3 -19.24 -0.78 -10.91
C ASN A 3 -18.14 -0.91 -9.84
N LEU A 4 -18.33 -0.28 -8.68
CA LEU A 4 -17.44 -0.31 -7.52
C LEU A 4 -17.00 -1.73 -7.12
N ALA A 5 -17.94 -2.69 -7.14
CA ALA A 5 -17.64 -4.08 -6.81
C ALA A 5 -16.63 -4.72 -7.79
N GLU A 6 -16.76 -4.42 -9.08
CA GLU A 6 -15.87 -4.95 -10.12
C GLU A 6 -14.47 -4.32 -10.02
N ILE A 7 -14.41 -3.00 -9.76
CA ILE A 7 -13.16 -2.27 -9.53
C ILE A 7 -12.44 -2.85 -8.30
N GLY A 8 -13.14 -2.96 -7.18
CA GLY A 8 -12.57 -3.45 -5.94
C GLY A 8 -12.01 -4.86 -6.10
N ALA A 9 -12.76 -5.76 -6.72
CA ALA A 9 -12.33 -7.13 -6.97
C ALA A 9 -11.09 -7.21 -7.86
N LYS A 10 -11.00 -6.40 -8.93
CA LYS A 10 -9.83 -6.37 -9.82
C LYS A 10 -8.59 -5.78 -9.14
N LEU A 11 -8.75 -4.69 -8.40
CA LEU A 11 -7.63 -3.99 -7.76
C LEU A 11 -7.06 -4.72 -6.54
N THR A 12 -7.82 -5.63 -5.93
CA THR A 12 -7.34 -6.48 -4.83
C THR A 12 -7.16 -7.94 -5.21
N ALA A 13 -7.33 -8.28 -6.49
CA ALA A 13 -7.08 -9.62 -7.00
C ALA A 13 -5.64 -10.05 -6.70
N GLY A 14 -5.46 -11.27 -6.19
CA GLY A 14 -4.15 -11.84 -5.89
C GLY A 14 -3.44 -11.28 -4.65
N ARG A 15 -4.07 -10.38 -3.88
CA ARG A 15 -3.50 -9.88 -2.61
C ARG A 15 -3.42 -11.01 -1.57
N GLN A 16 -2.24 -11.20 -1.00
CA GLN A 16 -2.03 -12.16 0.09
C GLN A 16 -2.42 -11.57 1.46
N PRO A 17 -2.81 -12.41 2.45
CA PRO A 17 -3.00 -11.95 3.82
C PRO A 17 -1.76 -11.23 4.36
N GLY A 18 -1.95 -10.07 5.01
CA GLY A 18 -0.85 -9.25 5.53
C GLY A 18 -0.08 -8.43 4.49
N GLN A 19 -0.37 -8.59 3.19
CA GLN A 19 0.19 -7.74 2.15
C GLN A 19 -0.47 -6.35 2.17
N GLU A 20 0.33 -5.32 1.93
CA GLU A 20 -0.15 -3.95 1.84
C GLU A 20 -1.07 -3.75 0.63
N LEU A 21 -2.06 -2.88 0.79
CA LEU A 21 -2.90 -2.45 -0.33
C LEU A 21 -2.06 -1.66 -1.34
N SER A 22 -2.25 -1.94 -2.63
CA SER A 22 -1.59 -1.19 -3.69
C SER A 22 -1.99 0.30 -3.65
N PRO A 23 -1.11 1.22 -4.08
CA PRO A 23 -1.42 2.64 -4.14
C PRO A 23 -2.65 2.92 -5.01
N THR A 24 -2.80 2.18 -6.12
CA THR A 24 -3.97 2.27 -7.02
C THR A 24 -5.27 1.89 -6.30
N ALA A 25 -5.27 0.82 -5.51
CA ALA A 25 -6.44 0.41 -4.73
C ALA A 25 -6.79 1.46 -3.67
N ARG A 26 -5.80 2.08 -3.02
CA ARG A 26 -6.03 3.17 -2.05
C ARG A 26 -6.63 4.41 -2.72
N ALA A 27 -6.09 4.82 -3.86
CA ALA A 27 -6.62 5.94 -4.64
C ALA A 27 -8.07 5.70 -5.06
N ALA A 28 -8.40 4.49 -5.53
CA ALA A 28 -9.76 4.12 -5.88
C ALA A 28 -10.72 4.14 -4.68
N ILE A 29 -10.27 3.70 -3.50
CA ILE A 29 -11.04 3.80 -2.25
C ILE A 29 -11.33 5.26 -1.89
N ILE A 30 -10.30 6.13 -1.91
CA ILE A 30 -10.45 7.55 -1.59
C ILE A 30 -11.42 8.21 -2.58
N GLY A 31 -11.28 7.95 -3.88
CA GLY A 31 -12.18 8.44 -4.90
C GLY A 31 -13.61 7.95 -4.72
N ALA A 32 -13.82 6.69 -4.34
CA ALA A 32 -15.15 6.15 -4.07
C ALA A 32 -15.82 6.82 -2.86
N VAL A 33 -15.06 7.14 -1.81
CA VAL A 33 -15.56 7.91 -0.66
C VAL A 33 -15.93 9.33 -1.09
N ALA A 34 -15.07 9.99 -1.87
CA ALA A 34 -15.35 11.33 -2.40
C ALA A 34 -16.60 11.35 -3.30
N ALA A 35 -16.88 10.26 -4.02
CA ALA A 35 -18.10 10.07 -4.80
C ALA A 35 -19.35 9.70 -3.95
N GLY A 36 -19.24 9.69 -2.62
CA GLY A 36 -20.35 9.45 -1.70
C GLY A 36 -20.67 7.98 -1.40
N ALA A 37 -19.82 7.04 -1.81
CA ALA A 37 -20.03 5.62 -1.48
C ALA A 37 -19.81 5.37 0.02
N SER A 38 -20.67 4.56 0.63
CA SER A 38 -20.53 4.22 2.04
C SER A 38 -19.28 3.37 2.29
N GLN A 39 -18.58 3.62 3.41
CA GLN A 39 -17.39 2.85 3.79
C GLN A 39 -17.66 1.33 3.86
N SER A 40 -18.86 0.94 4.28
CA SER A 40 -19.29 -0.46 4.33
C SER A 40 -19.45 -1.10 2.94
N ALA A 41 -19.90 -0.33 1.94
CA ALA A 41 -19.98 -0.81 0.56
C ALA A 41 -18.58 -0.94 -0.07
N ILE A 42 -17.70 0.02 0.20
CA ILE A 42 -16.31 0.00 -0.27
C ILE A 42 -15.55 -1.18 0.35
N ALA A 43 -15.68 -1.40 1.65
CA ALA A 43 -15.07 -2.53 2.35
C ALA A 43 -15.45 -3.87 1.71
N ARG A 44 -16.74 -4.06 1.39
CA ARG A 44 -17.25 -5.23 0.68
C ARG A 44 -16.68 -5.36 -0.73
N ALA A 45 -16.63 -4.27 -1.49
CA ALA A 45 -16.10 -4.27 -2.85
C ALA A 45 -14.61 -4.63 -2.92
N PHE A 46 -13.81 -4.10 -1.99
CA PHE A 46 -12.34 -4.29 -1.97
C PHE A 46 -11.90 -5.50 -1.13
N ARG A 47 -12.82 -6.24 -0.50
CA ARG A 47 -12.53 -7.37 0.40
C ARG A 47 -11.53 -6.99 1.51
N ILE A 48 -11.85 -5.91 2.21
CA ILE A 48 -11.08 -5.39 3.34
C ILE A 48 -12.00 -5.03 4.50
N ASP A 49 -11.43 -4.93 5.69
CA ASP A 49 -12.17 -4.43 6.84
C ASP A 49 -12.55 -2.96 6.68
N ARG A 50 -13.72 -2.57 7.21
CA ARG A 50 -14.15 -1.17 7.24
C ARG A 50 -13.16 -0.28 7.99
N THR A 51 -12.51 -0.82 9.02
CA THR A 51 -11.43 -0.12 9.76
C THR A 51 -10.22 0.17 8.88
N ALA A 52 -9.92 -0.68 7.89
CA ALA A 52 -8.87 -0.40 6.91
C ALA A 52 -9.24 0.78 6.00
N VAL A 53 -10.50 0.87 5.56
CA VAL A 53 -11.01 2.03 4.81
C VAL A 53 -10.84 3.32 5.63
N TYR A 54 -11.26 3.31 6.90
CA TYR A 54 -11.10 4.44 7.81
C TYR A 54 -9.63 4.86 7.96
N ARG A 55 -8.73 3.90 8.21
CA ARG A 55 -7.28 4.17 8.35
C ARG A 55 -6.66 4.73 7.08
N ILE A 56 -7.12 4.30 5.89
CA ILE A 56 -6.65 4.84 4.61
C ILE A 56 -7.03 6.32 4.50
N LEU A 57 -8.28 6.67 4.83
CA LEU A 57 -8.74 8.07 4.82
C LEU A 57 -7.95 8.93 5.79
N GLN A 58 -7.82 8.49 7.05
CA GLN A 58 -7.06 9.21 8.08
C GLN A 58 -5.59 9.40 7.68
N ARG A 59 -4.98 8.39 7.05
CA ARG A 59 -3.61 8.51 6.51
C ARG A 59 -3.55 9.50 5.36
N PHE A 60 -4.52 9.50 4.46
CA PHE A 60 -4.56 10.41 3.32
C PHE A 60 -4.71 11.86 3.78
N GLU A 61 -5.60 12.14 4.74
CA GLU A 61 -5.77 13.46 5.33
C GLU A 61 -4.48 14.00 5.97
N SER A 62 -3.70 13.13 6.61
CA SER A 62 -2.46 13.54 7.30
C SER A 62 -1.23 13.63 6.40
N SER A 63 -1.14 12.83 5.33
CA SER A 63 0.09 12.69 4.53
C SER A 63 -0.05 13.06 3.06
N THR A 64 -1.28 13.27 2.56
CA THR A 64 -1.61 13.59 1.16
C THR A 64 -0.95 12.65 0.14
N THR A 65 -0.59 11.43 0.56
CA THR A 65 0.03 10.42 -0.30
C THR A 65 -0.70 9.09 -0.18
N VAL A 66 -0.79 8.39 -1.31
CA VAL A 66 -1.33 7.02 -1.39
C VAL A 66 -0.23 5.97 -1.23
N GLU A 67 1.04 6.39 -1.33
CA GLU A 67 2.19 5.51 -1.24
C GLU A 67 2.39 4.97 0.17
N SER A 68 2.91 3.75 0.25
CA SER A 68 3.35 3.21 1.53
C SER A 68 4.64 3.89 1.99
N LYS A 69 4.65 4.32 3.25
CA LYS A 69 5.89 4.71 3.90
C LYS A 69 6.82 3.49 4.02
N PRO A 70 8.14 3.69 4.03
CA PRO A 70 9.09 2.65 4.40
C PRO A 70 8.64 1.98 5.70
N ARG A 71 8.69 0.65 5.75
CA ARG A 71 8.34 -0.08 6.97
C ARG A 71 9.27 0.33 8.09
N THR A 72 8.70 0.50 9.27
CA THR A 72 9.46 0.67 10.51
C THR A 72 10.33 -0.56 10.72
N GLY A 73 11.64 -0.34 10.81
CA GLY A 73 12.64 -1.37 11.04
C GLY A 73 13.92 -0.75 11.55
N ARG A 74 14.91 -1.58 11.90
CA ARG A 74 16.24 -1.08 12.27
C ARG A 74 16.80 -0.27 11.08
N PRO A 75 17.19 1.01 11.27
CA PRO A 75 17.85 1.74 10.21
C PRO A 75 19.09 0.96 9.77
N GLU A 76 19.40 1.04 8.47
CA GLU A 76 20.55 0.35 7.93
C GLU A 76 21.82 0.83 8.64
N ILE A 77 22.56 -0.10 9.26
CA ILE A 77 23.82 0.23 9.95
C ILE A 77 24.85 0.73 8.94
N LEU A 78 24.85 0.10 7.76
CA LEU A 78 25.83 0.36 6.71
C LEU A 78 25.28 1.36 5.70
N ILE A 79 26.09 2.37 5.37
CA ILE A 79 25.79 3.29 4.29
C ILE A 79 26.01 2.62 2.92
N TYR A 80 25.43 3.20 1.87
CA TYR A 80 25.53 2.68 0.51
C TYR A 80 26.96 2.39 0.06
N ARG A 81 27.92 3.23 0.45
CA ARG A 81 29.35 3.08 0.10
C ARG A 81 29.97 1.84 0.74
N GLU A 82 29.65 1.57 2.00
CA GLU A 82 30.17 0.40 2.74
C GLU A 82 29.60 -0.90 2.17
N LYS A 83 28.31 -0.92 1.87
CA LYS A 83 27.67 -2.05 1.17
C LYS A 83 28.33 -2.33 -0.17
N ARG A 84 28.57 -1.27 -0.96
CA ARG A 84 29.26 -1.39 -2.27
C ARG A 84 30.69 -1.91 -2.10
N TYR A 85 31.41 -1.46 -1.08
CA TYR A 85 32.75 -1.96 -0.78
C TYR A 85 32.75 -3.44 -0.42
N ILE A 86 31.85 -3.89 0.46
CA ILE A 86 31.71 -5.31 0.83
C ILE A 86 31.41 -6.16 -0.41
N LEU A 87 30.50 -5.70 -1.28
CA LEU A 87 30.16 -6.38 -2.54
C LEU A 87 31.37 -6.51 -3.49
N GLN A 88 32.20 -5.46 -3.60
CA GLN A 88 33.42 -5.51 -4.39
C GLN A 88 34.49 -6.41 -3.76
N LEU A 89 34.60 -6.40 -2.42
CA LEU A 89 35.53 -7.24 -1.69
C LEU A 89 35.20 -8.72 -1.89
N ALA A 90 33.92 -9.10 -1.76
CA ALA A 90 33.44 -10.45 -2.02
C ALA A 90 33.69 -10.90 -3.47
N LYS A 91 33.54 -10.00 -4.45
CA LYS A 91 33.87 -10.31 -5.86
C LYS A 91 35.37 -10.50 -6.11
N ARG A 92 36.22 -9.74 -5.40
CA ARG A 92 37.68 -9.85 -5.51
C ARG A 92 38.24 -11.06 -4.77
N ARG A 93 37.54 -11.53 -3.74
CA ARG A 93 37.92 -12.66 -2.89
C ARG A 93 36.71 -13.60 -2.74
N PRO A 94 36.44 -14.43 -3.77
CA PRO A 94 35.31 -15.34 -3.76
C PRO A 94 35.42 -16.39 -2.64
#